data_AF-A0A2I0NIW0-F1
#
_entry.id   AF-A0A2I0NIW0-F1
#
_cell.length_a   1.000
_cell.length_b   1.000
_cell.length_c   1.000
_cell.angle_alpha   90.00
_cell.angle_beta   90.00
_cell.angle_gamma   90.00
#
_symmetry.space_group_name_H-M   'P 1'
#
loop_
_entity.id
_entity.type
_entity.pdbx_description
1 polymer ?
#
loop_
_entity_poly.entity_id
_entity_poly.type
_entity_poly.pdbx_seq_one_letter_code
_entity_poly.pdbx_strand_id
1 'polypeptide(L)'
;MIVTRHISLDNDCIRKIEPYVQKHNNNFSAAIREIIENTGKFSSNSDTSQIDNSLFRWMLTETDGFLIPDSVLSEIVDKRLMNSMSELETFLNNRFEELGWGINIDIKYDSDSSPIDVLAEIKGASQKTRLVASLVSHFLVRNSSGDSPLEVKSVVNSSNCIRVELSKSNRNDGQKSLVKFFGYMDEPVKTIHTRIDFWKKILERHQLSNYNMVTVHRNYFEDLLASKTPMGEITIENMARKPITEISLGELLILIKDVYETSRVVDRVDIDKDTIILYHNYRNQEAIEKLKKSLFSLLETNGHLYDAKSTANMLVLVHRPDIGLKINEIIDNLRLNHSRLDQELILFIAFLKQLKNIPDIPLSLTSLGRRIGSSLMQEYESENGVHNWDLETFRRVFGIIDSRLHRVSEWKLGDKSLLYTIRKCNLASDGNSFDPYICQTAREVFKGALAYAFGNRAEIETKKLLTRGDNFCEVLIRIP
;
A
#
# COMPACT_ATOMS: atom_id res chain seq x y z
N MET A 1 69.28 -29.49 29.28
CA MET A 1 69.74 -28.23 29.90
C MET A 1 68.56 -27.28 29.95
N ILE A 2 67.95 -27.08 31.13
CA ILE A 2 66.81 -26.16 31.29
C ILE A 2 67.40 -24.75 31.40
N VAL A 3 67.17 -23.93 30.38
CA VAL A 3 67.59 -22.52 30.38
C VAL A 3 66.51 -21.72 31.10
N THR A 4 66.74 -21.37 32.36
CA THR A 4 65.89 -20.44 33.10
C THR A 4 66.28 -19.00 32.76
N ARG A 5 65.35 -18.24 32.18
CA ARG A 5 65.49 -16.79 31.97
C ARG A 5 64.78 -16.08 33.12
N HIS A 6 65.48 -15.20 33.82
CA HIS A 6 64.90 -14.36 34.85
C HIS A 6 64.29 -13.11 34.20
N ILE A 7 63.06 -12.76 34.61
CA ILE A 7 62.36 -11.55 34.18
C ILE A 7 62.14 -10.70 35.42
N SER A 8 62.62 -9.47 35.39
CA SER A 8 62.35 -8.48 36.44
C SER A 8 61.10 -7.68 36.05
N LEU A 9 60.14 -7.59 36.97
CA LEU A 9 58.91 -6.82 36.80
C LEU A 9 58.93 -5.65 37.78
N ASP A 10 58.53 -4.46 37.33
CA ASP A 10 58.32 -3.32 38.21
C ASP A 10 56.98 -3.44 38.98
N ASN A 11 56.82 -2.61 40.01
CA ASN A 11 55.63 -2.64 40.87
C ASN A 11 54.34 -2.30 40.11
N ASP A 12 54.41 -1.52 39.02
CA ASP A 12 53.25 -1.19 38.21
C ASP A 12 52.80 -2.40 37.37
N CYS A 13 53.76 -3.19 36.86
CA CYS A 13 53.51 -4.46 36.21
C CYS A 13 52.93 -5.48 37.18
N ILE A 14 53.44 -5.55 38.42
CA ILE A 14 52.91 -6.43 39.47
C ILE A 14 51.44 -6.10 39.77
N ARG A 15 51.09 -4.81 39.94
CA ARG A 15 49.70 -4.39 40.16
C ARG A 15 48.76 -4.80 39.02
N LYS A 16 49.23 -4.73 37.77
CA LYS A 16 48.44 -5.11 36.59
C LYS A 16 48.14 -6.62 36.52
N ILE A 17 49.05 -7.46 37.01
CA ILE A 17 48.89 -8.92 36.99
C ILE A 17 48.29 -9.49 38.27
N GLU A 18 48.14 -8.68 39.32
CA GLU A 18 47.61 -9.06 40.63
C GLU A 18 46.28 -9.82 40.60
N PRO A 19 45.29 -9.46 39.76
CA PRO A 19 44.05 -10.25 39.67
C PRO A 19 44.28 -11.70 39.20
N TYR A 20 45.22 -11.89 38.27
CA TYR A 20 45.59 -13.22 37.75
C TYR A 20 46.42 -14.01 38.76
N VAL A 21 47.30 -13.32 39.48
CA VAL A 21 48.11 -13.91 40.56
C VAL A 21 47.22 -14.40 41.70
N GLN A 22 46.21 -13.61 42.10
CA GLN A 22 45.23 -14.00 43.10
C GLN A 22 44.38 -15.19 42.64
N LYS A 23 43.94 -15.19 41.37
CA LYS A 23 43.22 -16.31 40.74
C LYS A 23 43.98 -17.63 40.79
N HIS A 24 45.32 -17.57 40.76
CA HIS A 24 46.20 -18.74 40.84
C HIS A 24 46.86 -18.93 42.22
N ASN A 25 46.22 -18.50 43.30
CA ASN A 25 46.71 -18.68 44.68
C ASN A 25 48.16 -18.17 44.88
N ASN A 26 48.45 -16.98 44.37
CA ASN A 26 49.76 -16.32 44.39
C ASN A 26 50.86 -16.99 43.55
N ASN A 27 50.50 -17.90 42.64
CA ASN A 27 51.45 -18.50 41.70
C ASN A 27 51.67 -17.61 40.47
N PHE A 28 52.74 -16.81 40.51
CA PHE A 28 53.12 -15.92 39.40
C PHE A 28 53.40 -16.67 38.09
N SER A 29 54.02 -17.85 38.13
CA SER A 29 54.33 -18.60 36.91
C SER A 29 53.07 -19.12 36.22
N ALA A 30 52.07 -19.56 36.99
CA ALA A 30 50.77 -19.97 36.46
C ALA A 30 49.99 -18.78 35.91
N ALA A 31 50.00 -17.65 36.63
CA ALA A 31 49.37 -16.40 36.18
C ALA A 31 49.99 -15.88 34.88
N ILE A 32 51.32 -15.84 34.78
CA ILE A 32 52.04 -15.43 33.56
C ILE A 32 51.79 -16.42 32.42
N ARG A 33 51.73 -17.73 32.69
CA ARG A 33 51.40 -18.73 31.66
C ARG A 33 49.97 -18.56 31.14
N GLU A 34 48.99 -18.32 32.01
CA GLU A 34 47.61 -17.99 31.58
C GLU A 34 47.58 -16.69 30.76
N ILE A 35 48.32 -15.65 31.18
CA ILE A 35 48.40 -14.38 30.43
C ILE A 35 48.99 -14.63 29.05
N ILE A 36 50.08 -15.40 28.94
CA ILE A 36 50.75 -15.76 27.68
C ILE A 36 49.86 -16.66 26.81
N GLU A 37 49.14 -17.62 27.40
CA GLU A 37 48.19 -18.47 26.67
C GLU A 37 47.00 -17.66 26.16
N ASN A 38 46.52 -16.69 26.95
CA ASN A 38 45.46 -15.78 26.54
C ASN A 38 45.95 -14.82 25.44
N THR A 39 47.17 -14.26 25.53
CA THR A 39 47.74 -13.44 24.44
C THR A 39 48.08 -14.28 23.20
N GLY A 40 48.51 -15.54 23.40
CA GLY A 40 48.84 -16.50 22.35
C GLY A 40 47.63 -16.93 21.51
N LYS A 41 46.45 -17.04 22.14
CA LYS A 41 45.17 -17.28 21.44
C LYS A 41 44.75 -16.12 20.53
N PHE A 42 45.25 -14.90 20.77
CA PHE A 42 45.03 -13.75 19.90
C PHE A 42 46.13 -13.54 18.84
N SER A 43 47.22 -14.32 18.86
CA SER A 43 48.40 -14.05 18.03
C SER A 43 48.66 -15.00 16.87
N SER A 44 47.78 -15.98 16.59
CA SER A 44 47.92 -16.83 15.40
C SER A 44 46.75 -16.63 14.44
N ASN A 45 47.02 -15.84 13.40
CA ASN A 45 46.22 -15.55 12.21
C ASN A 45 45.18 -14.42 12.32
N SER A 46 45.69 -13.18 12.28
CA SER A 46 45.14 -11.96 11.64
C SER A 46 45.42 -10.75 12.53
N ASP A 47 45.84 -9.64 11.92
CA ASP A 47 45.93 -8.31 12.54
C ASP A 47 44.54 -7.86 13.02
N THR A 48 44.03 -8.45 14.10
CA THR A 48 42.77 -8.07 14.72
C THR A 48 43.06 -6.97 15.72
N SER A 49 42.95 -5.72 15.27
CA SER A 49 42.86 -4.58 16.16
C SER A 49 41.64 -4.78 17.06
N GLN A 50 41.84 -4.90 18.37
CA GLN A 50 40.74 -5.01 19.32
C GLN A 50 39.88 -3.75 19.21
N ILE A 51 38.62 -3.91 18.79
CA ILE A 51 37.66 -2.82 18.69
C ILE A 51 37.00 -2.63 20.05
N ASP A 52 36.97 -1.39 20.55
CA ASP A 52 36.23 -1.06 21.77
C ASP A 52 34.76 -1.51 21.66
N ASN A 53 34.22 -2.09 22.74
CA ASN A 53 32.88 -2.66 22.73
C ASN A 53 31.77 -1.60 22.49
N SER A 54 32.02 -0.33 22.80
CA SER A 54 31.08 0.75 22.50
C SER A 54 31.12 1.11 21.03
N LEU A 55 32.31 1.18 20.43
CA LEU A 55 32.49 1.37 18.99
C LEU A 55 31.87 0.22 18.20
N PHE A 56 32.08 -1.02 18.64
CA PHE A 56 31.48 -2.20 18.02
C PHE A 56 29.94 -2.18 18.08
N ARG A 57 29.36 -1.85 19.25
CA ARG A 57 27.90 -1.71 19.39
C ARG A 57 27.33 -0.59 18.52
N TRP A 58 28.03 0.53 18.40
CA TRP A 58 27.63 1.62 17.50
C TRP A 58 27.62 1.14 16.05
N MET A 59 28.70 0.50 15.57
CA MET A 59 28.76 -0.04 14.21
C MET A 59 27.61 -1.03 13.94
N LEU A 60 27.33 -1.95 14.85
CA LEU A 60 26.21 -2.89 14.72
C LEU A 60 24.83 -2.20 14.67
N THR A 61 24.72 -1.03 15.30
CA THR A 61 23.48 -0.25 15.29
C THR A 61 23.32 0.48 13.95
N GLU A 62 24.40 1.08 13.43
CA GLU A 62 24.38 1.81 12.16
C GLU A 62 24.29 0.88 10.94
N THR A 63 24.75 -0.36 11.05
CA THR A 63 24.65 -1.36 9.98
C THR A 63 23.39 -2.24 10.09
N ASP A 64 22.51 -1.98 11.06
CA ASP A 64 21.24 -2.71 11.15
C ASP A 64 20.35 -2.42 9.93
N GLY A 65 19.81 -3.48 9.35
CA GLY A 65 18.98 -3.41 8.15
C GLY A 65 19.76 -3.36 6.83
N PHE A 66 21.09 -3.53 6.84
CA PHE A 66 21.90 -3.67 5.64
C PHE A 66 22.37 -5.11 5.45
N LEU A 67 22.36 -5.60 4.21
CA LEU A 67 22.98 -6.88 3.90
C LEU A 67 24.50 -6.76 3.91
N ILE A 68 25.15 -7.79 4.45
CA ILE A 68 26.60 -7.91 4.39
C ILE A 68 27.03 -8.01 2.92
N PRO A 69 27.94 -7.15 2.42
CA PRO A 69 28.41 -7.22 1.05
C PRO A 69 29.00 -8.59 0.71
N ASP A 70 28.80 -9.05 -0.53
CA ASP A 70 29.25 -10.37 -0.98
C ASP A 70 30.75 -10.60 -0.84
N SER A 71 31.55 -9.54 -1.01
CA SER A 71 33.00 -9.57 -0.81
C SER A 71 33.34 -9.89 0.65
N VAL A 72 32.71 -9.19 1.59
CA VAL A 72 32.90 -9.37 3.04
C VAL A 72 32.38 -10.74 3.48
N LEU A 73 31.22 -11.18 2.97
CA LEU A 73 30.67 -12.50 3.29
C LEU A 73 31.64 -13.62 2.89
N SER A 74 32.28 -13.50 1.73
CA SER A 74 33.22 -14.50 1.23
C SER A 74 34.54 -14.52 2.00
N GLU A 75 34.91 -13.42 2.67
CA GLU A 75 36.06 -13.36 3.58
C GLU A 75 35.77 -14.01 4.94
N ILE A 76 34.52 -13.96 5.41
CA ILE A 76 34.13 -14.54 6.71
C ILE A 76 33.86 -16.04 6.58
N VAL A 77 33.18 -16.46 5.51
CA VAL A 77 32.80 -17.86 5.28
C VAL A 77 33.10 -18.23 3.82
N ASP A 78 34.14 -19.03 3.61
CA ASP A 78 34.47 -19.57 2.29
C ASP A 78 33.75 -20.92 2.08
N LYS A 79 32.85 -20.97 1.09
CA LYS A 79 32.17 -22.19 0.66
C LYS A 79 33.15 -23.32 0.34
N ARG A 80 34.34 -23.02 -0.17
CA ARG A 80 35.33 -24.06 -0.54
C ARG A 80 35.84 -24.86 0.65
N LEU A 81 35.71 -24.30 1.86
CA LEU A 81 36.13 -24.94 3.10
C LEU A 81 35.00 -25.72 3.77
N MET A 82 33.76 -25.67 3.24
CA MET A 82 32.57 -26.25 3.87
C MET A 82 31.69 -26.96 2.86
N ASN A 83 31.53 -28.28 3.03
CA ASN A 83 30.71 -29.09 2.15
C ASN A 83 29.40 -29.56 2.80
N SER A 84 29.19 -29.26 4.08
CA SER A 84 27.99 -29.65 4.82
C SER A 84 27.48 -28.59 5.81
N MET A 85 26.22 -28.75 6.23
CA MET A 85 25.58 -27.90 7.23
C MET A 85 26.20 -28.08 8.62
N SER A 86 26.58 -29.31 8.98
CA SER A 86 27.29 -29.61 10.24
C SER A 86 28.67 -28.93 10.32
N GLU A 87 29.42 -28.90 9.21
CA GLU A 87 30.71 -28.20 9.13
C GLU A 87 30.53 -26.69 9.26
N LEU A 88 29.50 -26.12 8.62
CA LEU A 88 29.15 -24.71 8.73
C LEU A 88 28.83 -24.30 10.17
N GLU A 89 27.97 -25.06 10.85
CA GLU A 89 27.61 -24.80 12.25
C GLU A 89 28.85 -24.82 13.16
N THR A 90 29.66 -25.88 13.03
CA THR A 90 30.87 -26.07 13.84
C THR A 90 31.87 -24.94 13.61
N PHE A 91 32.11 -24.57 12.35
CA PHE A 91 33.02 -23.48 12.01
C PHE A 91 32.54 -22.15 12.59
N LEU A 92 31.27 -21.81 12.42
CA LEU A 92 30.75 -20.53 12.88
C LEU A 92 30.79 -20.43 14.41
N ASN A 93 30.42 -21.50 15.12
CA ASN A 93 30.51 -21.53 16.58
C ASN A 93 31.95 -21.37 17.06
N ASN A 94 32.92 -22.11 16.48
CA ASN A 94 34.34 -21.96 16.81
C ASN A 94 34.81 -20.52 16.54
N ARG A 95 34.43 -19.95 15.39
CA ARG A 95 34.83 -18.60 14.99
C ARG A 95 34.28 -17.53 15.94
N PHE A 96 33.02 -17.63 16.35
CA PHE A 96 32.41 -16.66 17.28
C PHE A 96 32.87 -16.86 18.73
N GLU A 97 33.30 -18.06 19.09
CA GLU A 97 34.00 -18.34 20.35
C GLU A 97 35.39 -17.69 20.37
N GLU A 98 36.20 -17.86 19.31
CA GLU A 98 37.50 -17.19 19.14
C GLU A 98 37.39 -15.66 19.25
N LEU A 99 36.34 -15.09 18.65
CA LEU A 99 36.07 -13.66 18.70
C LEU A 99 35.52 -13.19 20.06
N GLY A 100 35.18 -14.11 20.98
CA GLY A 100 34.60 -13.78 22.28
C GLY A 100 33.22 -13.13 22.17
N TRP A 101 32.46 -13.44 21.12
CA TRP A 101 31.18 -12.77 20.87
C TRP A 101 30.05 -13.26 21.78
N GLY A 102 30.20 -14.47 22.35
CA GLY A 102 29.20 -15.10 23.21
C GLY A 102 27.95 -15.49 22.43
N ILE A 103 28.14 -16.02 21.22
CA ILE A 103 27.08 -16.45 20.31
C ILE A 103 27.14 -17.96 20.18
N ASN A 104 25.97 -18.60 20.23
CA ASN A 104 25.82 -20.02 19.95
C ASN A 104 24.78 -20.21 18.84
N ILE A 105 25.09 -21.05 17.87
CA ILE A 105 24.28 -21.34 16.69
C ILE A 105 23.93 -22.82 16.71
N ASP A 106 22.65 -23.14 16.57
CA ASP A 106 22.12 -24.49 16.39
C ASP A 106 21.35 -24.52 15.07
N ILE A 107 21.80 -25.31 14.09
CA ILE A 107 21.17 -25.38 12.77
C ILE A 107 20.53 -26.75 12.60
N LYS A 108 19.21 -26.78 12.53
CA LYS A 108 18.43 -27.99 12.23
C LYS A 108 18.10 -28.03 10.76
N TYR A 109 18.29 -29.19 10.13
CA TYR A 109 18.10 -29.36 8.70
C TYR A 109 17.65 -30.79 8.38
N ASP A 110 16.99 -30.95 7.23
CA ASP A 110 16.52 -32.23 6.71
C ASP A 110 17.62 -33.03 5.99
N SER A 111 18.58 -32.33 5.36
CA SER A 111 19.70 -32.91 4.63
C SER A 111 20.98 -32.10 4.81
N ASP A 112 22.09 -32.78 5.12
CA ASP A 112 23.37 -32.14 5.47
C ASP A 112 24.08 -31.51 4.26
N SER A 113 23.86 -32.03 3.06
CA SER A 113 24.52 -31.58 1.83
C SER A 113 23.62 -30.81 0.87
N SER A 114 22.30 -30.93 0.99
CA SER A 114 21.32 -30.26 0.13
C SER A 114 20.02 -30.05 0.88
N PRO A 115 20.01 -29.18 1.91
CA PRO A 115 18.84 -28.95 2.73
C PRO A 115 17.69 -28.33 1.92
N ILE A 116 16.48 -28.78 2.21
CA ILE A 116 15.22 -28.21 1.71
C ILE A 116 14.60 -27.34 2.79
N ASP A 117 14.71 -27.73 4.07
CA ASP A 117 14.20 -27.00 5.21
C ASP A 117 15.30 -26.81 6.25
N VAL A 118 15.50 -25.57 6.70
CA VAL A 118 16.52 -25.20 7.68
C VAL A 118 15.91 -24.31 8.76
N LEU A 119 16.15 -24.66 10.02
CA LEU A 119 15.85 -23.83 11.18
C LEU A 119 17.16 -23.50 11.90
N ALA A 120 17.57 -22.24 11.84
CA ALA A 120 18.73 -21.73 12.57
C ALA A 120 18.28 -21.02 13.86
N GLU A 121 18.73 -21.49 15.02
CA GLU A 121 18.60 -20.79 16.29
C GLU A 121 19.93 -20.11 16.67
N ILE A 122 19.94 -18.79 16.74
CA ILE A 122 21.11 -17.99 17.12
C ILE A 122 20.86 -17.41 18.51
N LYS A 123 21.65 -17.81 19.51
CA LYS A 123 21.55 -17.38 20.92
C LYS A 123 22.69 -16.46 21.30
N GLY A 124 22.41 -15.39 22.04
CA GLY A 124 23.41 -14.40 22.45
C GLY A 124 22.81 -13.01 22.68
N ALA A 125 23.68 -11.98 22.68
CA ALA A 125 23.24 -10.59 22.80
C ALA A 125 22.54 -10.09 21.51
N SER A 126 21.36 -9.49 21.67
CA SER A 126 20.42 -9.08 20.59
C SER A 126 21.07 -8.46 19.34
N GLN A 127 21.97 -7.48 19.50
CA GLN A 127 22.60 -6.80 18.35
C GLN A 127 23.53 -7.73 17.56
N LYS A 128 24.32 -8.56 18.26
CA LYS A 128 25.25 -9.47 17.62
C LYS A 128 24.52 -10.65 16.98
N THR A 129 23.49 -11.17 17.64
CA THR A 129 22.68 -12.27 17.10
C THR A 129 21.99 -11.88 15.80
N ARG A 130 21.62 -10.60 15.63
CA ARG A 130 20.99 -10.10 14.41
C ARG A 130 21.95 -10.06 13.22
N LEU A 131 23.18 -9.56 13.44
CA LEU A 131 24.23 -9.62 12.42
C LEU A 131 24.52 -11.07 12.01
N VAL A 132 24.68 -11.96 12.99
CA VAL A 132 24.96 -13.38 12.71
C VAL A 132 23.78 -14.07 12.02
N ALA A 133 22.55 -13.79 12.41
CA ALA A 133 21.37 -14.30 11.72
C ALA A 133 21.33 -13.84 10.25
N SER A 134 21.66 -12.57 9.98
CA SER A 134 21.79 -12.06 8.61
C SER A 134 22.92 -12.76 7.85
N LEU A 135 24.07 -12.97 8.48
CA LEU A 135 25.23 -13.63 7.88
C LEU A 135 24.90 -15.07 7.48
N VAL A 136 24.37 -15.85 8.42
CA VAL A 136 23.98 -17.25 8.20
C VAL A 136 22.93 -17.33 7.10
N SER A 137 21.88 -16.52 7.17
CA SER A 137 20.82 -16.51 6.16
C SER A 137 21.35 -16.15 4.78
N HIS A 138 22.20 -15.11 4.70
CA HIS A 138 22.78 -14.68 3.44
C HIS A 138 23.68 -15.77 2.85
N PHE A 139 24.53 -16.39 3.67
CA PHE A 139 25.37 -17.51 3.25
C PHE A 139 24.54 -18.69 2.72
N LEU A 140 23.48 -19.10 3.44
CA LEU A 140 22.65 -20.24 3.05
C LEU A 140 21.87 -19.98 1.75
N VAL A 141 21.22 -18.82 1.63
CA VAL A 141 20.48 -18.46 0.41
C VAL A 141 21.43 -18.40 -0.79
N ARG A 142 22.61 -17.78 -0.65
CA ARG A 142 23.59 -17.66 -1.74
C ARG A 142 24.21 -19.00 -2.15
N ASN A 143 24.51 -19.86 -1.18
CA ASN A 143 25.25 -21.10 -1.43
C ASN A 143 24.37 -22.32 -1.65
N SER A 144 23.05 -22.19 -1.47
CA SER A 144 22.07 -23.21 -1.82
C SER A 144 22.24 -23.69 -3.27
N SER A 145 22.14 -25.00 -3.47
CA SER A 145 22.33 -25.64 -4.78
C SER A 145 21.27 -25.16 -5.77
N GLY A 146 21.60 -25.17 -7.07
CA GLY A 146 20.66 -24.77 -8.13
C GLY A 146 19.34 -25.55 -8.08
N ASP A 147 19.37 -26.79 -7.59
CA ASP A 147 18.22 -27.70 -7.48
C ASP A 147 17.41 -27.52 -6.18
N SER A 148 17.91 -26.77 -5.20
CA SER A 148 17.23 -26.47 -3.93
C SER A 148 17.55 -25.05 -3.40
N PRO A 149 17.18 -23.97 -4.11
CA PRO A 149 17.39 -22.61 -3.63
C PRO A 149 16.62 -22.38 -2.32
N LEU A 150 17.25 -21.78 -1.31
CA LEU A 150 16.58 -21.47 -0.04
C LEU A 150 16.02 -20.04 -0.03
N GLU A 151 14.93 -19.85 0.69
CA GLU A 151 14.31 -18.56 0.97
C GLU A 151 14.03 -18.43 2.46
N VAL A 152 14.26 -17.26 3.04
CA VAL A 152 13.87 -16.96 4.42
C VAL A 152 12.35 -16.82 4.50
N LYS A 153 11.70 -17.69 5.27
CA LYS A 153 10.24 -17.67 5.47
C LYS A 153 9.83 -16.83 6.66
N SER A 154 10.58 -16.94 7.76
CA SER A 154 10.29 -16.21 8.98
C SER A 154 11.55 -15.89 9.76
N VAL A 155 11.50 -14.79 10.51
CA VAL A 155 12.52 -14.40 11.48
C VAL A 155 11.79 -14.03 12.77
N VAL A 156 11.97 -14.84 13.81
CA VAL A 156 11.37 -14.61 15.13
C VAL A 156 12.45 -14.14 16.08
N ASN A 157 12.31 -12.91 16.59
CA ASN A 157 13.24 -12.31 17.52
C ASN A 157 12.71 -12.40 18.96
N SER A 158 13.50 -12.97 19.85
CA SER A 158 13.30 -13.00 21.30
C SER A 158 14.50 -12.38 22.00
N SER A 159 14.36 -12.01 23.29
CA SER A 159 15.34 -11.18 24.00
C SER A 159 16.81 -11.61 23.85
N ASN A 160 17.08 -12.91 23.82
CA ASN A 160 18.43 -13.47 23.69
C ASN A 160 18.56 -14.51 22.56
N CYS A 161 17.57 -14.60 21.66
CA CYS A 161 17.59 -15.60 20.60
C CYS A 161 16.83 -15.14 19.36
N ILE A 162 17.44 -15.32 18.19
CA ILE A 162 16.79 -15.17 16.89
C ILE A 162 16.63 -16.54 16.26
N ARG A 163 15.42 -16.85 15.80
CA ARG A 163 15.12 -18.03 15.01
C ARG A 163 14.87 -17.63 13.57
N VAL A 164 15.54 -18.30 12.65
CA VAL A 164 15.35 -18.11 11.21
C VAL A 164 14.89 -19.42 10.60
N GLU A 165 13.75 -19.39 9.94
CA GLU A 165 13.23 -20.51 9.16
C GLU A 165 13.50 -20.24 7.68
N LEU A 166 14.17 -21.18 7.02
CA LEU A 166 14.40 -21.17 5.58
C LEU A 166 13.79 -22.43 4.97
N SER A 167 13.18 -22.28 3.79
CA SER A 167 12.66 -23.42 3.04
C SER A 167 12.96 -23.28 1.56
N LYS A 168 12.85 -24.38 0.81
CA LYS A 168 13.08 -24.40 -0.63
C LYS A 168 12.14 -23.44 -1.37
N SER A 169 12.71 -22.75 -2.36
CA SER A 169 12.07 -21.75 -3.21
C SER A 169 12.86 -21.61 -4.53
N ASN A 170 12.77 -20.45 -5.18
CA ASN A 170 13.61 -20.07 -6.31
C ASN A 170 14.64 -18.98 -5.91
N ARG A 171 15.69 -18.82 -6.72
CA ARG A 171 16.78 -17.86 -6.44
C ARG A 171 16.31 -16.41 -6.29
N ASN A 172 15.31 -16.00 -7.07
CA ASN A 172 14.82 -14.62 -7.04
C ASN A 172 14.10 -14.33 -5.71
N ASP A 173 13.24 -15.25 -5.28
CA ASP A 173 12.51 -15.11 -4.03
C ASP A 173 13.43 -15.28 -2.83
N GLY A 174 14.46 -16.12 -2.92
CA GLY A 174 15.57 -16.17 -1.97
C GLY A 174 16.21 -14.80 -1.75
N GLN A 175 16.67 -14.14 -2.82
CA GLN A 175 17.29 -12.80 -2.70
C GLN A 175 16.31 -11.75 -2.16
N LYS A 176 15.05 -11.74 -2.63
CA LYS A 176 14.03 -10.82 -2.12
C LYS A 176 13.75 -11.03 -0.63
N SER A 177 13.76 -12.28 -0.16
CA SER A 177 13.55 -12.58 1.26
C SER A 177 14.67 -12.03 2.13
N LEU A 178 15.94 -12.09 1.68
CA LEU A 178 17.06 -11.49 2.40
C LEU A 178 16.88 -9.98 2.56
N VAL A 179 16.55 -9.28 1.45
CA VAL A 179 16.30 -7.83 1.48
C VAL A 179 15.12 -7.51 2.40
N LYS A 180 14.05 -8.30 2.35
CA LYS A 180 12.86 -8.11 3.19
C LYS A 180 13.16 -8.21 4.69
N PHE A 181 13.91 -9.22 5.12
CA PHE A 181 14.12 -9.51 6.54
C PHE A 181 15.36 -8.84 7.14
N PHE A 182 16.43 -8.68 6.36
CA PHE A 182 17.72 -8.19 6.85
C PHE A 182 18.25 -6.96 6.08
N GLY A 183 17.81 -6.72 4.83
CA GLY A 183 18.31 -5.65 3.96
C GLY A 183 17.34 -4.49 3.71
N TYR A 184 16.40 -4.22 4.64
CA TYR A 184 15.33 -3.24 4.40
C TYR A 184 15.82 -1.79 4.25
N MET A 185 17.07 -1.48 4.62
CA MET A 185 17.69 -0.17 4.44
C MET A 185 18.53 -0.05 3.16
N ASP A 186 18.87 -1.15 2.48
CA ASP A 186 19.76 -1.15 1.31
C ASP A 186 19.25 -0.22 0.21
N GLU A 187 18.00 -0.41 -0.23
CA GLU A 187 17.41 0.37 -1.33
C GLU A 187 17.07 1.82 -0.91
N PRO A 188 16.47 2.09 0.27
CA PRO A 188 16.25 3.46 0.74
C PRO A 188 17.55 4.29 0.79
N VAL A 189 18.62 3.75 1.37
CA VAL A 189 19.88 4.47 1.56
C VAL A 189 20.59 4.67 0.23
N LYS A 190 20.58 3.67 -0.66
CA LYS A 190 21.06 3.82 -2.04
C LYS A 190 20.29 4.90 -2.80
N THR A 191 18.97 4.95 -2.64
CA THR A 191 18.10 5.98 -3.24
C THR A 191 18.45 7.37 -2.70
N ILE A 192 18.67 7.49 -1.39
CA ILE A 192 19.10 8.73 -0.75
C ILE A 192 20.45 9.18 -1.27
N HIS A 193 21.45 8.29 -1.31
CA HIS A 193 22.79 8.60 -1.80
C HIS A 193 22.79 9.05 -3.27
N THR A 194 21.98 8.42 -4.12
CA THR A 194 21.88 8.78 -5.54
C THR A 194 21.49 10.25 -5.75
N ARG A 195 20.74 10.85 -4.80
CA ARG A 195 20.32 12.26 -4.86
C ARG A 195 20.41 12.93 -3.48
N ILE A 196 21.58 12.87 -2.85
CA ILE A 196 21.76 13.26 -1.44
C ILE A 196 21.35 14.70 -1.16
N ASP A 197 21.70 15.64 -2.04
CA ASP A 197 21.39 17.07 -1.84
C ASP A 197 19.88 17.34 -1.90
N PHE A 198 19.17 16.63 -2.79
CA PHE A 198 17.71 16.70 -2.86
C PHE A 198 17.08 16.21 -1.55
N TRP A 199 17.46 15.02 -1.09
CA TRP A 199 16.86 14.43 0.11
C TRP A 199 17.19 15.22 1.38
N LYS A 200 18.42 15.72 1.52
CA LYS A 200 18.77 16.64 2.62
C LYS A 200 17.84 17.85 2.66
N LYS A 201 17.62 18.50 1.52
CA LYS A 201 16.73 19.68 1.43
C LYS A 201 15.27 19.34 1.72
N ILE A 202 14.79 18.18 1.30
CA ILE A 202 13.42 17.73 1.61
C ILE A 202 13.26 17.47 3.11
N LEU A 203 14.20 16.75 3.73
CA LEU A 203 14.18 16.45 5.16
C LEU A 203 14.23 17.74 6.01
N GLU A 204 15.13 18.67 5.66
CA GLU A 204 15.22 19.99 6.31
C GLU A 204 13.88 20.74 6.25
N ARG A 205 13.21 20.78 5.07
CA ARG A 205 11.92 21.47 4.90
C ARG A 205 10.79 20.82 5.72
N HIS A 206 10.72 19.49 5.73
CA HIS A 206 9.74 18.79 6.56
C HIS A 206 10.00 19.04 8.05
N GLN A 207 11.26 19.06 8.50
CA GLN A 207 11.58 19.37 9.89
C GLN A 207 11.22 20.82 10.26
N LEU A 208 11.59 21.80 9.45
CA LEU A 208 11.28 23.22 9.69
C LEU A 208 9.78 23.52 9.72
N SER A 209 8.97 22.72 9.03
CA SER A 209 7.51 22.82 9.03
C SER A 209 6.82 22.00 10.12
N ASN A 210 7.58 21.39 11.04
CA ASN A 210 7.05 20.42 12.02
C ASN A 210 6.22 19.32 11.34
N TYR A 211 6.68 18.86 10.18
CA TYR A 211 6.04 17.86 9.32
C TYR A 211 4.63 18.24 8.85
N ASN A 212 4.28 19.53 8.85
CA ASN A 212 3.00 20.06 8.34
C ASN A 212 3.06 20.38 6.84
N MET A 213 3.76 19.55 6.08
CA MET A 213 3.89 19.66 4.62
C MET A 213 3.25 18.45 3.96
N VAL A 214 2.45 18.71 2.92
CA VAL A 214 1.82 17.69 2.09
C VAL A 214 2.73 17.36 0.91
N THR A 215 3.01 16.06 0.71
CA THR A 215 3.87 15.56 -0.37
C THR A 215 3.04 14.68 -1.30
N VAL A 216 2.67 15.22 -2.46
CA VAL A 216 1.77 14.57 -3.43
C VAL A 216 2.41 14.48 -4.82
N HIS A 217 1.89 13.58 -5.65
CA HIS A 217 2.27 13.49 -7.05
C HIS A 217 1.95 14.81 -7.80
N ARG A 218 2.74 15.13 -8.83
CA ARG A 218 2.58 16.38 -9.60
C ARG A 218 1.16 16.52 -10.16
N ASN A 219 0.60 15.45 -10.72
CA ASN A 219 -0.76 15.47 -11.30
C ASN A 219 -1.83 15.80 -10.25
N TYR A 220 -1.66 15.30 -9.01
CA TYR A 220 -2.57 15.62 -7.91
C TYR A 220 -2.54 17.14 -7.62
N PHE A 221 -1.34 17.74 -7.63
CA PHE A 221 -1.18 19.17 -7.45
C PHE A 221 -1.72 19.98 -8.65
N GLU A 222 -1.54 19.50 -9.88
CA GLU A 222 -2.09 20.12 -11.10
C GLU A 222 -3.63 20.14 -11.08
N ASP A 223 -4.27 19.06 -10.65
CA ASP A 223 -5.73 19.01 -10.51
C ASP A 223 -6.24 20.03 -9.48
N LEU A 224 -5.52 20.18 -8.36
CA LEU A 224 -5.83 21.21 -7.35
C LEU A 224 -5.74 22.62 -7.95
N LEU A 225 -4.67 22.93 -8.71
CA LEU A 225 -4.51 24.21 -9.39
C LEU A 225 -5.62 24.47 -10.43
N ALA A 226 -6.07 23.41 -11.11
CA ALA A 226 -7.18 23.47 -12.07
C ALA A 226 -8.57 23.50 -11.39
N SER A 227 -8.65 23.57 -10.06
CA SER A 227 -9.90 23.48 -9.29
C SER A 227 -10.72 22.21 -9.54
N LYS A 228 -10.06 21.15 -10.00
CA LYS A 228 -10.63 19.81 -10.14
C LYS A 228 -10.55 19.07 -8.81
N THR A 229 -11.33 17.99 -8.68
CA THR A 229 -11.17 17.07 -7.55
C THR A 229 -10.00 16.15 -7.90
N PRO A 230 -8.89 16.21 -7.15
CA PRO A 230 -7.70 15.45 -7.51
C PRO A 230 -7.96 13.95 -7.33
N MET A 231 -7.44 13.15 -8.25
CA MET A 231 -7.51 11.69 -8.19
C MET A 231 -6.23 11.16 -7.51
N GLY A 232 -6.38 10.47 -6.39
CA GLY A 232 -5.26 9.83 -5.68
C GLY A 232 -4.75 8.53 -6.33
N GLU A 233 -5.34 8.16 -7.47
CA GLU A 233 -5.20 6.85 -8.13
C GLU A 233 -3.74 6.55 -8.51
N ILE A 234 -3.01 7.50 -9.09
CA ILE A 234 -1.69 7.24 -9.68
C ILE A 234 -0.69 6.68 -8.66
N THR A 235 -0.62 7.24 -7.45
CA THR A 235 0.31 6.74 -6.44
C THR A 235 -0.10 5.34 -5.96
N ILE A 236 -1.41 5.12 -5.78
CA ILE A 236 -1.96 3.83 -5.36
C ILE A 236 -1.73 2.75 -6.42
N GLU A 237 -2.01 3.04 -7.69
CA GLU A 237 -1.78 2.13 -8.82
C GLU A 237 -0.30 1.80 -9.01
N ASN A 238 0.59 2.79 -8.87
CA ASN A 238 2.03 2.57 -8.93
C ASN A 238 2.52 1.63 -7.82
N MET A 239 1.97 1.77 -6.61
CA MET A 239 2.30 0.90 -5.47
C MET A 239 1.74 -0.50 -5.65
N ALA A 240 0.50 -0.61 -6.14
CA ALA A 240 -0.16 -1.90 -6.40
C ALA A 240 0.37 -2.61 -7.65
N ARG A 241 1.00 -1.88 -8.58
CA ARG A 241 1.44 -2.33 -9.91
C ARG A 241 0.30 -2.89 -10.77
N LYS A 242 -0.91 -2.39 -10.56
CA LYS A 242 -2.11 -2.77 -11.30
C LYS A 242 -3.12 -1.62 -11.31
N PRO A 243 -4.02 -1.56 -12.31
CA PRO A 243 -5.07 -0.55 -12.37
C PRO A 243 -5.97 -0.60 -11.14
N ILE A 244 -6.54 0.54 -10.74
CA ILE A 244 -7.37 0.62 -9.54
C ILE A 244 -8.55 -0.35 -9.57
N THR A 245 -9.12 -0.63 -10.73
CA THR A 245 -10.23 -1.57 -10.92
C THR A 245 -9.87 -3.02 -10.61
N GLU A 246 -8.59 -3.38 -10.58
CA GLU A 246 -8.09 -4.73 -10.30
C GLU A 246 -7.60 -4.90 -8.85
N ILE A 247 -7.58 -3.82 -8.06
CA ILE A 247 -7.17 -3.85 -6.66
C ILE A 247 -8.35 -4.36 -5.82
N SER A 248 -8.11 -5.36 -4.97
CA SER A 248 -9.15 -5.83 -4.02
C SER A 248 -9.44 -4.75 -2.97
N LEU A 249 -10.67 -4.69 -2.43
CA LEU A 249 -11.01 -3.69 -1.43
C LEU A 249 -10.04 -3.69 -0.23
N GLY A 250 -9.76 -4.86 0.34
CA GLY A 250 -8.86 -4.97 1.50
C GLY A 250 -7.45 -4.42 1.22
N GLU A 251 -6.93 -4.68 0.02
CA GLU A 251 -5.64 -4.12 -0.42
C GLU A 251 -5.73 -2.61 -0.66
N LEU A 252 -6.79 -2.13 -1.31
CA LEU A 252 -7.01 -0.70 -1.55
C LEU A 252 -7.09 0.08 -0.24
N LEU A 253 -7.78 -0.43 0.78
CA LEU A 253 -7.88 0.22 2.08
C LEU A 253 -6.50 0.40 2.72
N ILE A 254 -5.66 -0.64 2.69
CA ILE A 254 -4.28 -0.57 3.19
C ILE A 254 -3.47 0.46 2.42
N LEU A 255 -3.58 0.49 1.08
CA LEU A 255 -2.88 1.45 0.24
C LEU A 255 -3.37 2.89 0.48
N ILE A 256 -4.67 3.10 0.68
CA ILE A 256 -5.22 4.42 1.04
C ILE A 256 -4.60 4.89 2.33
N LYS A 257 -4.57 4.04 3.38
CA LYS A 257 -3.94 4.38 4.66
C LYS A 257 -2.47 4.77 4.46
N ASP A 258 -1.69 3.93 3.79
CA ASP A 258 -0.26 4.16 3.59
C ASP A 258 -0.02 5.45 2.80
N VAL A 259 -0.69 5.63 1.66
CA VAL A 259 -0.51 6.81 0.79
C VAL A 259 -0.97 8.09 1.50
N TYR A 260 -2.12 8.10 2.14
CA TYR A 260 -2.67 9.34 2.72
C TYR A 260 -1.92 9.76 3.99
N GLU A 261 -1.44 8.81 4.80
CA GLU A 261 -0.61 9.11 5.98
C GLU A 261 0.80 9.54 5.58
N THR A 262 1.46 8.83 4.66
CA THR A 262 2.84 9.15 4.22
C THR A 262 2.92 10.45 3.44
N SER A 263 1.89 10.77 2.64
CA SER A 263 1.77 12.05 1.94
C SER A 263 1.37 13.22 2.84
N ARG A 264 0.96 12.95 4.09
CA ARG A 264 0.41 13.94 5.03
C ARG A 264 -0.85 14.66 4.51
N VAL A 265 -1.55 14.08 3.53
CA VAL A 265 -2.88 14.56 3.13
C VAL A 265 -3.86 14.42 4.29
N VAL A 266 -3.65 13.44 5.19
CA VAL A 266 -4.35 13.35 6.47
C VAL A 266 -3.37 12.99 7.58
N ASP A 267 -3.76 13.22 8.83
CA ASP A 267 -2.91 12.94 9.98
C ASP A 267 -2.87 11.45 10.32
N ARG A 268 -4.04 10.78 10.19
CA ARG A 268 -4.21 9.36 10.47
C ARG A 268 -5.40 8.79 9.70
N VAL A 269 -5.30 7.52 9.32
CA VAL A 269 -6.38 6.71 8.76
C VAL A 269 -6.53 5.45 9.61
N ASP A 270 -7.70 5.27 10.20
CA ASP A 270 -8.07 4.03 10.88
C ASP A 270 -9.03 3.24 9.99
N ILE A 271 -8.81 1.93 9.92
CA ILE A 271 -9.63 1.00 9.14
C ILE A 271 -10.24 0.00 10.12
N ASP A 272 -11.56 -0.01 10.22
CA ASP A 272 -12.31 -1.04 10.95
C ASP A 272 -13.18 -1.80 9.96
N LYS A 273 -12.73 -3.01 9.60
CA LYS A 273 -13.31 -3.83 8.51
C LYS A 273 -13.35 -3.01 7.21
N ASP A 274 -14.55 -2.63 6.77
CA ASP A 274 -14.79 -1.83 5.58
C ASP A 274 -15.19 -0.39 5.94
N THR A 275 -14.88 0.09 7.14
CA THR A 275 -15.08 1.48 7.56
C THR A 275 -13.75 2.20 7.57
N ILE A 276 -13.69 3.37 6.93
CA ILE A 276 -12.50 4.22 6.88
C ILE A 276 -12.75 5.46 7.73
N ILE A 277 -11.85 5.76 8.65
CA ILE A 277 -11.91 6.96 9.49
C ILE A 277 -10.65 7.77 9.23
N LEU A 278 -10.79 8.95 8.64
CA LEU A 278 -9.68 9.86 8.37
C LEU A 278 -9.70 10.98 9.39
N TYR A 279 -8.58 11.17 10.08
CA TYR A 279 -8.33 12.26 11.00
C TYR A 279 -7.55 13.35 10.28
N HIS A 280 -8.05 14.58 10.33
CA HIS A 280 -7.40 15.71 9.68
C HIS A 280 -7.47 16.98 10.54
N ASN A 281 -6.48 17.84 10.37
CA ASN A 281 -6.41 19.16 11.00
C ASN A 281 -6.84 20.33 10.08
N TYR A 282 -7.47 20.04 8.94
CA TYR A 282 -8.00 21.06 8.04
C TYR A 282 -9.09 21.90 8.69
N ARG A 283 -9.02 23.23 8.48
CA ARG A 283 -10.00 24.22 8.98
C ARG A 283 -10.94 24.74 7.89
N ASN A 284 -10.56 24.61 6.63
CA ASN A 284 -11.32 25.10 5.50
C ASN A 284 -12.35 24.05 5.08
N GLN A 285 -13.64 24.38 5.18
CA GLN A 285 -14.74 23.46 4.85
C GLN A 285 -14.74 23.01 3.38
N GLU A 286 -14.34 23.88 2.45
CA GLU A 286 -14.24 23.52 1.04
C GLU A 286 -13.12 22.49 0.82
N ALA A 287 -12.00 22.63 1.53
CA ALA A 287 -10.92 21.65 1.48
C ALA A 287 -11.36 20.29 2.04
N ILE A 288 -12.09 20.28 3.15
CA ILE A 288 -12.67 19.07 3.75
C ILE A 288 -13.61 18.37 2.77
N GLU A 289 -14.50 19.11 2.11
CA GLU A 289 -15.42 18.54 1.13
C GLU A 289 -14.70 18.08 -0.16
N LYS A 290 -13.63 18.75 -0.59
CA LYS A 290 -12.79 18.27 -1.72
C LYS A 290 -12.04 16.98 -1.36
N LEU A 291 -11.50 16.89 -0.16
CA LEU A 291 -10.86 15.67 0.34
C LEU A 291 -11.85 14.50 0.37
N LYS A 292 -13.04 14.74 0.94
CA LYS A 292 -14.13 13.75 0.95
C LYS A 292 -14.50 13.29 -0.46
N LYS A 293 -14.68 14.22 -1.41
CA LYS A 293 -14.99 13.89 -2.81
C LYS A 293 -13.87 13.11 -3.50
N SER A 294 -12.61 13.46 -3.24
CA SER A 294 -11.44 12.78 -3.80
C SER A 294 -11.40 11.32 -3.37
N LEU A 295 -11.56 11.06 -2.08
CA LEU A 295 -11.58 9.70 -1.55
C LEU A 295 -12.80 8.91 -2.02
N PHE A 296 -13.96 9.55 -2.10
CA PHE A 296 -15.16 8.92 -2.64
C PHE A 296 -14.97 8.46 -4.06
N SER A 297 -14.46 9.35 -4.92
CA SER A 297 -14.25 9.02 -6.32
C SER A 297 -13.29 7.85 -6.46
N LEU A 298 -12.23 7.81 -5.65
CA LEU A 298 -11.27 6.70 -5.63
C LEU A 298 -11.94 5.34 -5.33
N LEU A 299 -12.75 5.28 -4.26
CA LEU A 299 -13.44 4.06 -3.85
C LEU A 299 -14.50 3.64 -4.89
N GLU A 300 -15.16 4.62 -5.50
CA GLU A 300 -16.14 4.40 -6.55
C GLU A 300 -15.48 3.89 -7.86
N THR A 301 -14.33 4.43 -8.25
CA THR A 301 -13.57 3.92 -9.41
C THR A 301 -13.17 2.46 -9.20
N ASN A 302 -12.85 2.07 -7.96
CA ASN A 302 -12.59 0.68 -7.59
C ASN A 302 -13.87 -0.21 -7.58
N GLY A 303 -15.06 0.38 -7.70
CA GLY A 303 -16.34 -0.33 -7.75
C GLY A 303 -17.06 -0.48 -6.42
N HIS A 304 -16.56 0.15 -5.35
CA HIS A 304 -17.14 0.06 -4.02
C HIS A 304 -17.87 1.34 -3.60
N LEU A 305 -19.08 1.16 -3.06
CA LEU A 305 -19.93 2.28 -2.63
C LEU A 305 -19.79 2.51 -1.15
N TYR A 306 -19.62 3.78 -0.77
CA TYR A 306 -19.50 4.21 0.61
C TYR A 306 -20.50 5.33 0.90
N ASP A 307 -20.84 5.51 2.16
CA ASP A 307 -21.46 6.71 2.71
C ASP A 307 -20.43 7.47 3.53
N ALA A 308 -20.45 8.80 3.54
CA ALA A 308 -19.50 9.59 4.32
C ALA A 308 -20.19 10.63 5.19
N LYS A 309 -19.74 10.68 6.44
CA LYS A 309 -20.12 11.69 7.43
C LYS A 309 -18.88 12.52 7.76
N SER A 310 -19.05 13.84 7.72
CA SER A 310 -17.98 14.78 8.08
C SER A 310 -18.26 15.36 9.46
N THR A 311 -17.22 15.44 10.28
CA THR A 311 -17.18 16.26 11.51
C THR A 311 -16.06 17.29 11.38
N ALA A 312 -15.80 18.08 12.42
CA ALA A 312 -14.81 19.17 12.35
C ALA A 312 -13.37 18.68 12.04
N ASN A 313 -13.00 17.48 12.49
CA ASN A 313 -11.64 16.94 12.42
C ASN A 313 -11.59 15.48 11.93
N MET A 314 -12.73 14.93 11.49
CA MET A 314 -12.80 13.55 11.02
C MET A 314 -13.76 13.39 9.84
N LEU A 315 -13.38 12.52 8.90
CA LEU A 315 -14.24 11.97 7.86
C LEU A 315 -14.44 10.47 8.13
N VAL A 316 -15.69 10.04 8.26
CA VAL A 316 -16.04 8.62 8.47
C VAL A 316 -16.73 8.12 7.22
N LEU A 317 -16.16 7.10 6.56
CA LEU A 317 -16.72 6.44 5.39
C LEU A 317 -17.12 5.02 5.75
N VAL A 318 -18.38 4.66 5.48
CA VAL A 318 -18.96 3.35 5.79
C VAL A 318 -19.31 2.64 4.48
N HIS A 319 -18.75 1.44 4.27
CA HIS A 319 -19.04 0.63 3.08
C HIS A 319 -20.51 0.19 3.02
N ARG A 320 -21.08 0.21 1.82
CA ARG A 320 -22.47 -0.18 1.51
C ARG A 320 -22.51 -1.38 0.56
N PRO A 321 -22.06 -2.57 1.00
CA PRO A 321 -22.05 -3.77 0.16
C PRO A 321 -23.46 -4.23 -0.21
N ASP A 322 -24.46 -3.92 0.61
CA ASP A 322 -25.88 -4.19 0.38
C ASP A 322 -26.39 -3.54 -0.91
N ILE A 323 -25.89 -2.36 -1.24
CA ILE A 323 -26.25 -1.65 -2.47
C ILE A 323 -25.54 -2.30 -3.67
N GLY A 324 -24.23 -2.59 -3.54
CA GLY A 324 -23.44 -3.22 -4.61
C GLY A 324 -23.91 -4.63 -4.97
N LEU A 325 -24.20 -5.47 -3.97
CA LEU A 325 -24.73 -6.82 -4.16
C LEU A 325 -26.12 -6.80 -4.81
N LYS A 326 -26.99 -5.88 -4.41
CA LYS A 326 -28.29 -5.70 -5.06
C LYS A 326 -28.17 -5.21 -6.49
N ILE A 327 -27.24 -4.30 -6.78
CA ILE A 327 -26.96 -3.88 -8.17
C ILE A 327 -26.54 -5.11 -9.00
N ASN A 328 -25.62 -5.93 -8.51
CA ASN A 328 -25.16 -7.13 -9.21
C ASN A 328 -26.25 -8.21 -9.34
N GLU A 329 -27.05 -8.46 -8.30
CA GLU A 329 -28.19 -9.40 -8.32
C GLU A 329 -29.28 -8.95 -9.31
N ILE A 330 -29.54 -7.64 -9.40
CA ILE A 330 -30.46 -7.06 -10.37
C ILE A 330 -29.87 -7.21 -11.79
N ILE A 331 -28.56 -6.96 -11.98
CA ILE A 331 -27.85 -7.18 -13.25
C ILE A 331 -27.93 -8.65 -13.68
N ASP A 332 -27.70 -9.60 -12.78
CA ASP A 332 -27.70 -11.02 -13.09
C ASP A 332 -29.09 -11.57 -13.39
N ASN A 333 -30.14 -11.09 -12.69
CA ASN A 333 -31.53 -11.46 -12.97
C ASN A 333 -32.05 -10.89 -14.30
N LEU A 334 -31.44 -9.83 -14.83
CA LEU A 334 -31.89 -9.14 -16.04
C LEU A 334 -31.16 -9.61 -17.32
N ARG A 335 -30.18 -10.51 -17.19
CA ARG A 335 -29.53 -11.23 -18.30
C ARG A 335 -30.44 -12.20 -19.06
N LEU A 336 -31.72 -12.33 -18.67
CA LEU A 336 -32.69 -13.20 -19.32
C LEU A 336 -33.54 -12.42 -20.35
N ASN A 337 -33.02 -12.40 -21.59
CA ASN A 337 -33.73 -12.25 -22.87
C ASN A 337 -34.77 -11.12 -23.04
N HIS A 338 -34.32 -9.93 -23.48
CA HIS A 338 -34.94 -9.00 -24.45
C HIS A 338 -33.83 -8.00 -24.92
N SER A 339 -34.09 -7.06 -25.85
CA SER A 339 -33.04 -6.15 -26.42
C SER A 339 -32.18 -5.46 -25.33
N ARG A 340 -30.90 -5.12 -25.61
CA ARG A 340 -29.98 -4.67 -24.55
C ARG A 340 -30.40 -3.32 -23.96
N LEU A 341 -30.97 -2.45 -24.78
CA LEU A 341 -31.54 -1.18 -24.31
C LEU A 341 -32.79 -1.35 -23.43
N ASP A 342 -33.62 -2.36 -23.70
CA ASP A 342 -34.75 -2.70 -22.83
C ASP A 342 -34.28 -3.25 -21.48
N GLN A 343 -33.20 -4.03 -21.44
CA GLN A 343 -32.60 -4.51 -20.21
C GLN A 343 -32.13 -3.36 -19.31
N GLU A 344 -31.42 -2.38 -19.87
CA GLU A 344 -30.97 -1.18 -19.14
C GLU A 344 -32.12 -0.30 -18.62
N LEU A 345 -33.23 -0.21 -19.37
CA LEU A 345 -34.42 0.51 -18.92
C LEU A 345 -35.19 -0.23 -17.82
N ILE A 346 -35.28 -1.55 -17.89
CA ILE A 346 -35.89 -2.37 -16.85
C ILE A 346 -35.03 -2.34 -15.58
N LEU A 347 -33.70 -2.42 -15.72
CA LEU A 347 -32.69 -2.19 -14.67
C LEU A 347 -32.98 -0.88 -13.93
N PHE A 348 -33.08 0.21 -14.68
CA PHE A 348 -33.35 1.54 -14.14
C PHE A 348 -34.72 1.62 -13.43
N ILE A 349 -35.79 1.08 -14.00
CA ILE A 349 -37.15 1.12 -13.39
C ILE A 349 -37.21 0.26 -12.11
N ALA A 350 -36.63 -0.94 -12.13
CA ALA A 350 -36.57 -1.82 -10.96
C ALA A 350 -35.78 -1.16 -9.82
N PHE A 351 -34.66 -0.52 -10.16
CA PHE A 351 -33.84 0.24 -9.23
C PHE A 351 -34.61 1.41 -8.59
N LEU A 352 -35.23 2.26 -9.40
CA LEU A 352 -36.02 3.41 -8.90
C LEU A 352 -37.16 3.00 -7.96
N LYS A 353 -37.84 1.87 -8.25
CA LYS A 353 -38.91 1.35 -7.37
C LYS A 353 -38.40 0.94 -6.00
N GLN A 354 -37.17 0.44 -5.90
CA GLN A 354 -36.57 0.02 -4.63
C GLN A 354 -35.97 1.20 -3.84
N LEU A 355 -35.58 2.29 -4.51
CA LEU A 355 -35.08 3.52 -3.85
C LEU A 355 -36.13 4.19 -2.94
N LYS A 356 -37.43 4.01 -3.22
CA LYS A 356 -38.53 4.57 -2.38
C LYS A 356 -38.46 4.15 -0.91
N ASN A 357 -37.77 3.05 -0.60
CA ASN A 357 -37.75 2.45 0.73
C ASN A 357 -36.43 2.69 1.51
N ILE A 358 -35.49 3.48 0.97
CA ILE A 358 -34.19 3.75 1.60
C ILE A 358 -34.16 5.19 2.11
N PRO A 359 -34.06 5.44 3.43
CA PRO A 359 -33.88 6.79 3.95
C PRO A 359 -32.49 7.34 3.58
N ASP A 360 -32.42 8.65 3.28
CA ASP A 360 -31.23 9.39 2.86
C ASP A 360 -30.50 8.84 1.62
N ILE A 361 -30.91 9.34 0.45
CA ILE A 361 -30.36 9.00 -0.88
C ILE A 361 -28.93 9.57 -1.00
N PRO A 362 -27.87 8.73 -1.01
CA PRO A 362 -26.50 9.22 -0.94
C PRO A 362 -25.97 9.72 -2.30
N LEU A 363 -24.81 10.41 -2.28
CA LEU A 363 -24.08 10.87 -3.47
C LEU A 363 -23.83 9.75 -4.50
N SER A 364 -23.70 8.51 -4.05
CA SER A 364 -23.57 7.29 -4.86
C SER A 364 -24.73 7.05 -5.85
N LEU A 365 -25.90 7.65 -5.60
CA LEU A 365 -27.06 7.55 -6.50
C LEU A 365 -26.98 8.55 -7.65
N THR A 366 -26.26 9.66 -7.47
CA THR A 366 -26.01 10.66 -8.51
C THR A 366 -25.04 10.11 -9.57
N SER A 367 -23.96 9.48 -9.13
CA SER A 367 -22.96 8.86 -10.01
C SER A 367 -23.51 7.63 -10.72
N LEU A 368 -24.26 6.77 -10.02
CA LEU A 368 -24.94 5.64 -10.62
C LEU A 368 -25.94 6.08 -11.69
N GLY A 369 -26.76 7.10 -11.41
CA GLY A 369 -27.66 7.69 -12.41
C GLY A 369 -26.89 8.11 -13.66
N ARG A 370 -25.76 8.81 -13.51
CA ARG A 370 -24.92 9.18 -14.66
C ARG A 370 -24.38 7.98 -15.43
N ARG A 371 -23.88 6.95 -14.75
CA ARG A 371 -23.39 5.71 -15.38
C ARG A 371 -24.48 5.02 -16.18
N ILE A 372 -25.68 4.87 -15.63
CA ILE A 372 -26.85 4.33 -16.34
C ILE A 372 -27.15 5.18 -17.59
N GLY A 373 -27.13 6.50 -17.46
CA GLY A 373 -27.32 7.42 -18.58
C GLY A 373 -26.31 7.23 -19.70
N SER A 374 -25.02 7.13 -19.37
CA SER A 374 -23.96 6.89 -20.35
C SER A 374 -24.07 5.50 -20.98
N SER A 375 -24.36 4.46 -20.19
CA SER A 375 -24.55 3.09 -20.67
C SER A 375 -25.72 2.98 -21.65
N LEU A 376 -26.85 3.64 -21.37
CA LEU A 376 -28.00 3.70 -22.27
C LEU A 376 -27.65 4.27 -23.65
N MET A 377 -26.80 5.30 -23.70
CA MET A 377 -26.34 5.87 -24.96
C MET A 377 -25.36 4.94 -25.67
N GLN A 378 -24.41 4.36 -24.93
CA GLN A 378 -23.41 3.43 -25.46
C GLN A 378 -24.06 2.17 -26.07
N GLU A 379 -25.06 1.59 -25.40
CA GLU A 379 -25.79 0.43 -25.93
C GLU A 379 -26.60 0.80 -27.16
N TYR A 380 -27.29 1.95 -27.17
CA TYR A 380 -27.99 2.42 -28.38
C TYR A 380 -27.03 2.59 -29.55
N GLU A 381 -25.86 3.19 -29.29
CA GLU A 381 -24.81 3.42 -30.28
C GLU A 381 -24.33 2.10 -30.90
N SER A 382 -24.07 1.10 -30.06
CA SER A 382 -23.65 -0.24 -30.48
C SER A 382 -24.75 -1.00 -31.24
N GLU A 383 -26.01 -0.89 -30.84
CA GLU A 383 -27.13 -1.60 -31.48
C GLU A 383 -27.51 -0.99 -32.84
N ASN A 384 -27.35 0.32 -33.01
CA ASN A 384 -27.86 1.06 -34.17
C ASN A 384 -26.77 1.65 -35.07
N GLY A 385 -25.48 1.40 -34.78
CA GLY A 385 -24.36 1.86 -35.60
C GLY A 385 -24.25 3.38 -35.67
N VAL A 386 -24.49 4.08 -34.56
CA VAL A 386 -24.35 5.54 -34.50
C VAL A 386 -22.87 5.88 -34.40
N HIS A 387 -22.33 6.71 -35.29
CA HIS A 387 -20.92 7.11 -35.27
C HIS A 387 -20.69 8.51 -34.70
N ASN A 388 -21.73 9.35 -34.71
CA ASN A 388 -21.69 10.71 -34.17
C ASN A 388 -23.08 11.07 -33.61
N TRP A 389 -23.09 11.81 -32.51
CA TRP A 389 -24.31 12.31 -31.89
C TRP A 389 -24.63 13.73 -32.35
N ASP A 390 -25.86 13.94 -32.82
CA ASP A 390 -26.46 15.25 -33.07
C ASP A 390 -27.73 15.43 -32.22
N LEU A 391 -28.26 16.66 -32.16
CA LEU A 391 -29.44 16.97 -31.34
C LEU A 391 -30.69 16.20 -31.80
N GLU A 392 -30.80 15.86 -33.08
CA GLU A 392 -31.96 15.15 -33.62
C GLU A 392 -31.92 13.66 -33.24
N THR A 393 -30.76 13.04 -33.36
CA THR A 393 -30.48 11.66 -32.95
C THR A 393 -30.66 11.54 -31.44
N PHE A 394 -30.09 12.45 -30.66
CA PHE A 394 -30.28 12.48 -29.22
C PHE A 394 -31.76 12.61 -28.84
N ARG A 395 -32.49 13.56 -29.46
CA ARG A 395 -33.95 13.72 -29.27
C ARG A 395 -34.71 12.42 -29.56
N ARG A 396 -34.37 11.73 -30.66
CA ARG A 396 -35.03 10.48 -31.04
C ARG A 396 -34.79 9.40 -30.00
N VAL A 397 -33.54 9.20 -29.59
CA VAL A 397 -33.15 8.17 -28.60
C VAL A 397 -33.80 8.44 -27.24
N PHE A 398 -33.70 9.67 -26.74
CA PHE A 398 -34.31 10.03 -25.47
C PHE A 398 -35.83 10.04 -25.53
N GLY A 399 -36.44 10.30 -26.68
CA GLY A 399 -37.86 10.14 -26.91
C GLY A 399 -38.32 8.68 -26.78
N ILE A 400 -37.52 7.72 -27.28
CA ILE A 400 -37.78 6.28 -27.10
C ILE A 400 -37.70 5.93 -25.61
N ILE A 401 -36.65 6.37 -24.92
CA ILE A 401 -36.47 6.17 -23.49
C ILE A 401 -37.67 6.74 -22.71
N ASP A 402 -38.09 7.97 -23.00
CA ASP A 402 -39.24 8.62 -22.35
C ASP A 402 -40.53 7.85 -22.56
N SER A 403 -40.77 7.40 -23.79
CA SER A 403 -41.96 6.61 -24.11
C SER A 403 -42.03 5.30 -23.32
N ARG A 404 -40.89 4.60 -23.18
CA ARG A 404 -40.75 3.35 -22.43
C ARG A 404 -40.85 3.55 -20.92
N LEU A 405 -40.42 4.70 -20.41
CA LEU A 405 -40.58 5.10 -19.01
C LEU A 405 -41.97 5.69 -18.71
N HIS A 406 -42.87 5.69 -19.70
CA HIS A 406 -44.19 6.34 -19.63
C HIS A 406 -44.12 7.81 -19.17
N ARG A 407 -43.06 8.51 -19.59
CA ARG A 407 -42.85 9.94 -19.36
C ARG A 407 -43.47 10.73 -20.51
N VAL A 408 -44.28 11.74 -20.19
CA VAL A 408 -44.85 12.64 -21.19
C VAL A 408 -43.90 13.81 -21.38
N SER A 409 -43.17 13.78 -22.50
CA SER A 409 -42.16 14.76 -22.87
C SER A 409 -42.47 15.49 -24.17
N GLU A 410 -42.09 16.75 -24.25
CA GLU A 410 -42.07 17.57 -25.46
C GLU A 410 -40.65 18.00 -25.78
N TRP A 411 -40.32 17.99 -27.06
CA TRP A 411 -38.99 18.36 -27.56
C TRP A 411 -39.14 19.39 -28.68
N LYS A 412 -38.52 20.55 -28.53
CA LYS A 412 -38.47 21.59 -29.58
C LYS A 412 -37.03 21.79 -30.03
N LEU A 413 -36.76 21.44 -31.28
CA LEU A 413 -35.46 21.62 -31.91
C LEU A 413 -35.36 23.05 -32.48
N GLY A 414 -34.24 23.72 -32.21
CA GLY A 414 -33.80 24.92 -32.91
C GLY A 414 -32.38 24.71 -33.45
N ASP A 415 -31.85 25.67 -34.21
CA ASP A 415 -30.61 25.51 -35.00
C ASP A 415 -29.41 24.96 -34.21
N LYS A 416 -29.24 25.40 -32.97
CA LYS A 416 -28.16 24.96 -32.05
C LYS A 416 -28.65 24.67 -30.64
N SER A 417 -29.95 24.43 -30.50
CA SER A 417 -30.56 24.24 -29.18
C SER A 417 -31.69 23.23 -29.21
N LEU A 418 -31.88 22.55 -28.09
CA LEU A 418 -32.96 21.60 -27.89
C LEU A 418 -33.65 21.95 -26.57
N LEU A 419 -34.90 22.38 -26.66
CA LEU A 419 -35.74 22.59 -25.48
C LEU A 419 -36.45 21.28 -25.15
N TYR A 420 -36.23 20.80 -23.94
CA TYR A 420 -36.78 19.58 -23.41
C TYR A 420 -37.72 19.86 -22.24
N THR A 421 -38.99 19.49 -22.38
CA THR A 421 -40.04 19.75 -21.39
C THR A 421 -40.69 18.43 -20.96
N ILE A 422 -40.68 18.13 -19.66
CA ILE A 422 -41.36 16.97 -19.07
C ILE A 422 -42.65 17.45 -18.42
N ARG A 423 -43.80 17.14 -19.02
CA ARG A 423 -45.12 17.51 -18.46
C ARG A 423 -45.65 16.53 -17.43
N LYS A 424 -45.29 15.25 -17.55
CA LYS A 424 -45.70 14.22 -16.59
C LYS A 424 -44.59 13.18 -16.44
N CYS A 425 -44.19 12.89 -15.21
CA CYS A 425 -43.16 11.90 -14.90
C CYS A 425 -43.73 10.81 -13.99
N ASN A 426 -44.20 9.70 -14.57
CA ASN A 426 -44.80 8.60 -13.81
C ASN A 426 -43.76 7.83 -12.94
N LEU A 427 -42.46 8.10 -13.13
CA LEU A 427 -41.40 7.54 -12.28
C LEU A 427 -41.37 8.23 -10.91
N ALA A 428 -41.38 9.56 -10.92
CA ALA A 428 -41.31 10.37 -9.70
C ALA A 428 -42.70 10.65 -9.10
N SER A 429 -43.77 10.49 -9.88
CA SER A 429 -45.14 10.73 -9.46
C SER A 429 -45.93 9.42 -9.45
N ASP A 430 -46.29 8.93 -8.27
CA ASP A 430 -47.11 7.74 -8.07
C ASP A 430 -48.41 8.13 -7.35
N GLY A 431 -49.51 8.16 -8.10
CA GLY A 431 -50.78 8.74 -7.63
C GLY A 431 -50.63 10.23 -7.27
N ASN A 432 -50.92 10.57 -6.01
CA ASN A 432 -50.77 11.93 -5.45
C ASN A 432 -49.41 12.17 -4.75
N SER A 433 -48.51 11.18 -4.76
CA SER A 433 -47.20 11.27 -4.09
C SER A 433 -46.09 11.61 -5.09
N PHE A 434 -45.23 12.55 -4.73
CA PHE A 434 -44.04 12.92 -5.52
C PHE A 434 -42.78 12.54 -4.74
N ASP A 435 -41.89 11.79 -5.39
CA ASP A 435 -40.61 11.38 -4.84
C ASP A 435 -39.47 12.27 -5.42
N PRO A 436 -38.93 13.20 -4.61
CA PRO A 436 -37.89 14.12 -5.06
C PRO A 436 -36.57 13.40 -5.39
N TYR A 437 -36.34 12.22 -4.81
CA TYR A 437 -35.10 11.49 -5.01
C TYR A 437 -35.12 10.68 -6.30
N ILE A 438 -36.25 10.04 -6.63
CA ILE A 438 -36.44 9.46 -7.96
C ILE A 438 -36.31 10.53 -9.04
N CYS A 439 -36.87 11.72 -8.79
CA CYS A 439 -36.71 12.86 -9.69
C CYS A 439 -35.24 13.26 -9.86
N GLN A 440 -34.45 13.26 -8.78
CA GLN A 440 -33.03 13.58 -8.82
C GLN A 440 -32.23 12.53 -9.61
N THR A 441 -32.44 11.24 -9.35
CA THR A 441 -31.74 10.16 -10.05
C THR A 441 -32.06 10.16 -11.55
N ALA A 442 -33.33 10.33 -11.92
CA ALA A 442 -33.74 10.45 -13.32
C ALA A 442 -33.10 11.65 -14.03
N ARG A 443 -32.84 12.74 -13.30
CA ARG A 443 -32.12 13.90 -13.84
C ARG A 443 -30.64 13.59 -14.06
N GLU A 444 -30.00 12.82 -13.17
CA GLU A 444 -28.60 12.45 -13.33
C GLU A 444 -28.39 11.42 -14.46
N VAL A 445 -29.37 10.56 -14.74
CA VAL A 445 -29.42 9.74 -15.97
C VAL A 445 -29.41 10.60 -17.22
N PHE A 446 -30.29 11.61 -17.28
CA PHE A 446 -30.32 12.55 -18.40
C PHE A 446 -28.98 13.26 -18.60
N LYS A 447 -28.33 13.70 -17.52
CA LYS A 447 -27.01 14.35 -17.58
C LYS A 447 -25.90 13.40 -18.03
N GLY A 448 -25.89 12.16 -17.54
CA GLY A 448 -24.92 11.15 -17.95
C GLY A 448 -25.01 10.81 -19.44
N ALA A 449 -26.24 10.72 -19.94
CA ALA A 449 -26.48 10.53 -21.37
C ALA A 449 -26.03 11.73 -22.21
N LEU A 450 -26.34 12.95 -21.79
CA LEU A 450 -25.93 14.16 -22.49
C LEU A 450 -24.39 14.29 -22.51
N ALA A 451 -23.74 14.00 -21.39
CA ALA A 451 -22.29 14.01 -21.28
C ALA A 451 -21.63 12.94 -22.17
N TYR A 452 -22.25 11.77 -22.32
CA TYR A 452 -21.77 10.75 -23.26
C TYR A 452 -21.91 11.23 -24.72
N ALA A 453 -23.10 11.71 -25.09
CA ALA A 453 -23.39 12.11 -26.47
C ALA A 453 -22.56 13.31 -26.93
N PHE A 454 -22.39 14.33 -26.08
CA PHE A 454 -21.80 15.61 -26.49
C PHE A 454 -20.53 15.99 -25.74
N GLY A 455 -20.10 15.22 -24.73
CA GLY A 455 -18.97 15.55 -23.87
C GLY A 455 -19.19 16.90 -23.18
N ASN A 456 -18.13 17.73 -23.16
CA ASN A 456 -18.18 19.09 -22.61
C ASN A 456 -18.76 20.12 -23.58
N ARG A 457 -19.28 19.72 -24.75
CA ARG A 457 -19.81 20.65 -25.76
C ARG A 457 -21.26 21.06 -25.53
N ALA A 458 -21.99 20.41 -24.63
CA ALA A 458 -23.39 20.76 -24.35
C ALA A 458 -23.50 21.63 -23.09
N GLU A 459 -24.10 22.82 -23.24
CA GLU A 459 -24.50 23.67 -22.13
C GLU A 459 -25.95 23.36 -21.73
N ILE A 460 -26.19 23.19 -20.42
CA ILE A 460 -27.52 22.89 -19.87
C ILE A 460 -28.01 24.07 -19.03
N GLU A 461 -29.16 24.62 -19.41
CA GLU A 461 -29.87 25.65 -18.65
C GLU A 461 -31.21 25.08 -18.14
N THR A 462 -31.37 24.96 -16.82
CA THR A 462 -32.64 24.51 -16.22
C THR A 462 -33.58 25.70 -16.06
N LYS A 463 -34.68 25.71 -16.83
CA LYS A 463 -35.69 26.78 -16.81
C LYS A 463 -36.75 26.56 -15.73
N LYS A 464 -37.23 25.33 -15.58
CA LYS A 464 -38.27 24.95 -14.61
C LYS A 464 -37.98 23.58 -14.00
N LEU A 465 -38.36 23.39 -12.74
CA LEU A 465 -38.10 22.15 -12.02
C LEU A 465 -39.19 21.85 -10.98
N LEU A 466 -39.76 20.65 -11.02
CA LEU A 466 -40.76 20.18 -10.04
C LEU A 466 -40.26 20.31 -8.58
N THR A 467 -38.98 20.01 -8.32
CA THR A 467 -38.39 20.14 -6.98
C THR A 467 -38.20 21.60 -6.51
N ARG A 468 -38.39 22.59 -7.39
CA ARG A 468 -38.43 24.03 -7.05
C ARG A 468 -39.86 24.56 -6.92
N GLY A 469 -40.88 23.71 -7.00
CA GLY A 469 -42.28 24.11 -6.92
C GLY A 469 -42.93 24.49 -8.25
N ASP A 470 -42.24 24.31 -9.39
CA ASP A 470 -42.85 24.47 -10.71
C ASP A 470 -43.82 23.32 -11.02
N ASN A 471 -44.74 23.53 -11.98
CA ASN A 471 -45.72 22.52 -12.39
C ASN A 471 -45.16 21.47 -13.37
N PHE A 472 -43.94 21.67 -13.87
CA PHE A 472 -43.28 20.78 -14.84
C PHE A 472 -41.77 21.02 -14.84
N CYS A 473 -41.00 20.10 -15.42
CA CYS A 473 -39.56 20.28 -15.62
C CYS A 473 -39.28 20.77 -17.04
N GLU A 474 -38.39 21.76 -17.20
CA GLU A 474 -37.98 22.28 -18.49
C GLU A 474 -36.48 22.59 -18.50
N VAL A 475 -35.79 22.08 -19.50
CA VAL A 475 -34.34 22.19 -19.66
C VAL A 475 -34.04 22.60 -21.10
N LEU A 476 -33.19 23.62 -21.26
CA LEU A 476 -32.66 24.03 -22.55
C LEU A 476 -31.23 23.50 -22.69
N ILE A 477 -30.99 22.74 -23.74
CA ILE A 477 -29.65 22.29 -24.15
C ILE A 477 -29.17 23.22 -25.26
N ARG A 478 -27.92 23.67 -25.20
CA ARG A 478 -27.25 24.42 -26.28
C ARG A 478 -25.95 23.72 -26.68
N ILE A 479 -25.66 23.67 -27.97
CA ILE A 479 -24.38 23.16 -28.49
C ILE A 479 -23.73 24.31 -29.28
N PRO A 480 -22.56 24.82 -28.86
CA PRO A 480 -21.85 25.93 -29.52
C PRO A 480 -21.52 25.70 -31.00
#